data_AF-A0A8J3NFL8-F1
#
_entry.id   AF-A0A8J3NFL8-F1
#
_cell.length_a   1.000
_cell.length_b   1.000
_cell.length_c   1.000
_cell.angle_alpha   90.00
_cell.angle_beta   90.00
_cell.angle_gamma   90.00
#
_symmetry.space_group_name_H-M   'P 1'
#
loop_
_entity.id
_entity.type
_entity.pdbx_description
1 polymer ?
#
loop_
_entity_poly.entity_id
_entity_poly.type
_entity_poly.pdbx_seq_one_letter_code
_entity_poly.pdbx_strand_id
1 'polypeptide(L)'
;MTSVDTRQRDRNVGEPGEQRREFLRAFTEQGWARPGVERPTARPHVTLIVATVATLFALLAGVAMQLIKPVKLKPTTHRAAAAPTAAATWSAVAGWDCAAADDRGFTVTGRQSTWATVGSGAWTRNGCHGDYEAVPFTGTESGVAPSVEWWFRPAAAMVRCRVQVLVPAPHPEVYQQVRAVTYSVLDGPGGTELARFTIDQGVSTTTWVPGGTYPVGGKGITVRLSSGGKSPSARAGLAVAQVKVGCTR
;
A
#
# COMPACT_ATOMS: atom_id res chain seq x y z
N MET A 1 -31.93 -61.85 -20.31
CA MET A 1 -32.95 -60.80 -20.52
C MET A 1 -32.53 -59.61 -19.67
N THR A 2 -32.17 -58.41 -20.14
CA THR A 2 -32.33 -57.70 -21.41
C THR A 2 -31.20 -56.66 -21.49
N SER A 3 -30.48 -56.63 -22.62
CA SER A 3 -29.53 -55.58 -23.00
C SER A 3 -30.23 -54.77 -24.08
N VAL A 4 -30.67 -53.54 -23.77
CA VAL A 4 -31.34 -52.64 -24.71
C VAL A 4 -30.88 -51.20 -24.48
N ASP A 5 -30.52 -50.56 -25.61
CA ASP A 5 -30.46 -49.14 -25.92
C ASP A 5 -29.39 -48.21 -25.33
N THR A 6 -28.32 -48.04 -26.10
CA THR A 6 -27.55 -46.77 -26.19
C THR A 6 -27.06 -46.49 -27.64
N ARG A 7 -27.84 -46.87 -28.67
CA ARG A 7 -27.40 -46.75 -30.08
C ARG A 7 -28.16 -45.73 -30.94
N GLN A 8 -28.75 -44.70 -30.35
CA GLN A 8 -29.57 -43.73 -31.09
C GLN A 8 -29.33 -42.28 -30.66
N ARG A 9 -28.07 -41.80 -30.73
CA ARG A 9 -27.76 -40.36 -30.58
C ARG A 9 -26.74 -39.76 -31.55
N ASP A 10 -26.29 -40.51 -32.55
CA ASP A 10 -25.29 -40.02 -33.53
C ASP A 10 -25.79 -40.07 -35.00
N ARG A 11 -27.06 -39.74 -35.24
CA ARG A 11 -27.55 -39.48 -36.59
C ARG A 11 -28.36 -38.20 -36.58
N ASN A 12 -27.68 -37.10 -36.92
CA ASN A 12 -28.18 -35.90 -37.62
C ASN A 12 -27.33 -34.66 -37.25
N VAL A 13 -26.01 -34.76 -37.41
CA VAL A 13 -25.18 -33.56 -37.57
C VAL A 13 -25.21 -33.24 -39.06
N GLY A 14 -26.05 -32.26 -39.44
CA GLY A 14 -26.12 -31.76 -40.81
C GLY A 14 -24.76 -31.24 -41.30
N GLU A 15 -24.59 -31.16 -42.61
CA GLU A 15 -23.34 -30.72 -43.24
C GLU A 15 -22.88 -29.36 -42.67
N PRO A 16 -21.56 -29.12 -42.52
CA PRO A 16 -21.01 -27.89 -41.90
C PRO A 16 -21.51 -26.58 -42.52
N GLY A 17 -21.91 -26.61 -43.80
CA GLY A 17 -22.47 -25.46 -44.50
C GLY A 17 -23.88 -25.08 -44.04
N GLU A 18 -24.66 -26.03 -43.54
CA GLU A 18 -26.04 -25.83 -43.12
C GLU A 18 -26.11 -25.21 -41.71
N GLN A 19 -25.27 -25.71 -40.77
CA GLN A 19 -25.10 -25.11 -39.45
C GLN A 19 -24.64 -23.66 -39.50
N ARG A 20 -23.74 -23.33 -40.44
CA ARG A 20 -23.23 -21.96 -40.57
C ARG A 20 -24.32 -21.01 -41.10
N ARG A 21 -25.21 -21.48 -41.98
CA ARG A 21 -26.35 -20.68 -42.47
C ARG A 21 -27.41 -20.50 -41.39
N GLU A 22 -27.68 -21.53 -40.60
CA GLU A 22 -28.64 -21.47 -39.51
C GLU A 22 -28.15 -20.54 -38.39
N PHE A 23 -26.85 -20.57 -38.07
CA PHE A 23 -26.24 -19.63 -37.13
C PHE A 23 -26.32 -18.19 -37.63
N LEU A 24 -25.98 -17.94 -38.91
CA LEU A 24 -26.06 -16.60 -39.47
C LEU A 24 -27.49 -16.07 -39.54
N ARG A 25 -28.48 -16.93 -39.79
CA ARG A 25 -29.90 -16.59 -39.77
C ARG A 25 -30.39 -16.25 -38.36
N ALA A 26 -30.02 -17.05 -37.36
CA ALA A 26 -30.34 -16.76 -35.97
C ALA A 26 -29.72 -15.44 -35.49
N PHE A 27 -28.50 -15.13 -35.96
CA PHE A 27 -27.81 -13.89 -35.60
C PHE A 27 -28.44 -12.65 -36.24
N THR A 28 -28.89 -12.72 -37.51
CA THR A 28 -29.61 -11.62 -38.15
C THR A 28 -31.01 -11.42 -37.58
N GLU A 29 -31.69 -12.48 -37.15
CA GLU A 29 -33.00 -12.37 -36.48
C GLU A 29 -32.88 -11.72 -35.08
N GLN A 30 -31.77 -11.91 -34.35
CA GLN A 30 -31.55 -11.28 -33.04
C GLN A 30 -30.86 -9.91 -33.08
N GLY A 31 -30.33 -9.49 -34.23
CA GLY A 31 -29.52 -8.27 -34.37
C GLY A 31 -30.27 -6.94 -34.36
N TRP A 32 -31.61 -6.93 -34.40
CA TRP A 32 -32.41 -5.71 -34.58
C TRP A 32 -33.03 -5.11 -33.30
N ALA A 33 -32.44 -5.39 -32.13
CA ALA A 33 -32.82 -4.69 -30.90
C ALA A 33 -32.34 -3.21 -30.95
N ARG A 34 -33.25 -2.31 -31.32
CA ARG A 34 -33.05 -0.85 -31.34
C ARG A 34 -32.42 -0.34 -30.02
N PRO A 35 -31.29 0.38 -30.04
CA PRO A 35 -30.78 1.08 -28.87
C PRO A 35 -31.61 2.35 -28.68
N GLY A 36 -32.71 2.26 -27.92
CA GLY A 36 -33.56 3.42 -27.70
C GLY A 36 -34.76 3.25 -26.77
N VAL A 37 -34.87 2.15 -26.03
CA VAL A 37 -35.90 2.04 -24.99
C VAL A 37 -35.21 2.18 -23.64
N GLU A 38 -35.49 3.29 -22.95
CA GLU A 38 -35.14 3.47 -21.54
C GLU A 38 -35.60 2.24 -20.76
N ARG A 39 -34.64 1.44 -20.30
CA ARG A 39 -34.95 0.41 -19.31
C ARG A 39 -35.34 1.14 -18.04
N PRO A 40 -36.46 0.79 -17.38
CA PRO A 40 -36.72 1.28 -16.04
C PRO A 40 -35.57 0.82 -15.14
N THR A 41 -34.66 1.73 -14.83
CA THR A 41 -33.64 1.50 -13.83
C THR A 41 -34.38 1.31 -12.51
N ALA A 42 -34.49 0.06 -12.06
CA ALA A 42 -34.91 -0.23 -10.71
C ALA A 42 -34.05 0.62 -9.78
N ARG A 43 -34.69 1.49 -8.99
CA ARG A 43 -33.98 2.42 -8.11
C ARG A 43 -32.96 1.61 -7.30
N PRO A 44 -31.68 2.04 -7.22
CA PRO A 44 -30.60 1.25 -6.65
C PRO A 44 -30.86 0.82 -5.20
N HIS A 45 -31.77 1.49 -4.50
CA HIS A 45 -32.22 1.13 -3.16
C HIS A 45 -33.01 -0.19 -3.14
N VAL A 46 -33.79 -0.49 -4.18
CA VAL A 46 -34.63 -1.70 -4.27
C VAL A 46 -33.79 -2.94 -4.54
N THR A 47 -32.78 -2.85 -5.40
CA THR A 47 -31.86 -3.97 -5.68
C THR A 47 -31.03 -4.33 -4.46
N LEU A 48 -30.61 -3.33 -3.67
CA LEU A 48 -29.86 -3.53 -2.44
C LEU A 48 -30.71 -4.26 -1.39
N ILE A 49 -31.97 -3.84 -1.19
CA ILE A 49 -32.90 -4.49 -0.24
C ILE A 49 -33.15 -5.96 -0.61
N VAL A 50 -33.44 -6.26 -1.88
CA VAL A 50 -33.72 -7.63 -2.34
C VAL A 50 -32.48 -8.53 -2.16
N ALA A 51 -31.29 -8.02 -2.47
CA ALA A 51 -30.03 -8.76 -2.26
C ALA A 51 -29.80 -9.08 -0.77
N THR A 52 -30.00 -8.10 0.13
CA THR A 52 -29.86 -8.34 1.57
C THR A 52 -30.86 -9.36 2.09
N VAL A 53 -32.13 -9.29 1.70
CA VAL A 53 -33.16 -10.25 2.14
C VAL A 53 -32.85 -11.66 1.66
N ALA A 54 -32.41 -11.82 0.41
CA ALA A 54 -32.04 -13.13 -0.13
C ALA A 54 -30.84 -13.74 0.62
N THR A 55 -29.82 -12.94 0.95
CA THR A 55 -28.66 -13.43 1.72
C THR A 55 -29.03 -13.84 3.14
N LEU A 56 -29.92 -13.09 3.80
CA LEU A 56 -30.38 -13.41 5.14
C LEU A 56 -31.18 -14.72 5.16
N PHE A 57 -32.05 -14.91 4.16
CA PHE A 57 -32.86 -16.13 4.04
C PHE A 57 -32.00 -17.36 3.76
N ALA A 58 -30.95 -17.24 2.94
CA ALA A 58 -30.00 -18.32 2.68
C ALA A 58 -29.21 -18.72 3.94
N LEU A 59 -28.79 -17.73 4.74
CA LEU A 59 -28.10 -17.99 6.02
C LEU A 59 -29.01 -18.69 7.02
N LEU A 60 -30.25 -18.21 7.19
CA LEU A 60 -31.21 -18.80 8.12
C LEU A 60 -31.62 -20.22 7.70
N ALA A 61 -31.84 -20.44 6.40
CA ALA A 61 -32.12 -21.78 5.87
C ALA A 61 -30.93 -22.74 6.08
N GLY A 62 -29.70 -22.27 5.89
CA GLY A 62 -28.48 -23.04 6.16
C GLY A 62 -28.33 -23.46 7.62
N VAL A 63 -28.58 -22.53 8.56
CA VAL A 63 -28.55 -22.80 10.00
C VAL A 63 -29.65 -23.78 10.41
N ALA A 64 -30.88 -23.59 9.90
CA ALA A 64 -32.00 -24.49 10.18
C ALA A 64 -31.74 -25.92 9.66
N MET A 65 -31.19 -26.07 8.46
CA MET A 65 -30.78 -27.38 7.91
C MET A 65 -29.70 -28.05 8.77
N GLN A 66 -28.74 -27.30 9.31
CA GLN A 66 -27.67 -27.84 10.15
C GLN A 66 -28.18 -28.36 11.51
N LEU A 67 -29.26 -27.76 12.04
CA LEU A 67 -29.90 -28.20 13.29
C LEU A 67 -30.75 -29.47 13.11
N ILE A 68 -31.33 -29.69 11.93
CA ILE A 68 -32.21 -30.86 11.66
C ILE A 68 -31.40 -32.08 11.21
N LYS A 69 -30.30 -31.88 10.47
CA LYS A 69 -29.42 -32.97 10.01
C LYS A 69 -27.95 -32.56 10.18
N PRO A 70 -27.30 -32.91 11.32
CA PRO A 70 -25.88 -32.66 11.46
C PRO A 70 -25.13 -33.45 10.39
N VAL A 71 -24.62 -32.74 9.39
CA VAL A 71 -23.78 -33.32 8.34
C VAL A 71 -22.52 -33.82 9.03
N LYS A 72 -22.37 -35.15 9.14
CA LYS A 72 -21.11 -35.77 9.53
C LYS A 72 -20.12 -35.54 8.39
N LEU A 73 -19.39 -34.43 8.46
CA LEU A 73 -18.25 -34.19 7.59
C LEU A 73 -17.22 -35.27 7.92
N LYS A 74 -17.05 -36.26 7.04
CA LYS A 74 -15.90 -37.16 7.10
C LYS A 74 -14.66 -36.26 7.04
N PRO A 75 -13.73 -36.36 8.01
CA PRO A 75 -12.49 -35.61 7.94
C PRO A 75 -11.75 -36.08 6.70
N THR A 76 -11.83 -35.28 5.65
CA THR A 76 -11.00 -35.47 4.47
C THR A 76 -9.65 -34.96 4.90
N THR A 77 -8.72 -35.88 5.15
CA THR A 77 -7.32 -35.57 5.43
C THR A 77 -6.74 -34.93 4.18
N HIS A 78 -7.02 -33.64 3.97
CA HIS A 78 -6.20 -32.83 3.09
C HIS A 78 -4.83 -32.82 3.72
N ARG A 79 -3.89 -33.55 3.11
CA ARG A 79 -2.46 -33.41 3.37
C ARG A 79 -2.19 -31.91 3.26
N ALA A 80 -2.00 -31.25 4.41
CA ALA A 80 -1.69 -29.85 4.46
C ALA A 80 -0.49 -29.62 3.54
N ALA A 81 -0.71 -28.91 2.44
CA ALA A 81 0.39 -28.42 1.64
C ALA A 81 1.31 -27.67 2.61
N ALA A 82 2.60 -27.98 2.59
CA ALA A 82 3.56 -27.32 3.44
C ALA A 82 3.38 -25.81 3.26
N ALA A 83 3.11 -25.10 4.36
CA ALA A 83 2.98 -23.65 4.32
C ALA A 83 4.28 -23.08 3.72
N PRO A 84 4.20 -22.15 2.76
CA PRO A 84 5.41 -21.54 2.22
C PRO A 84 6.20 -20.93 3.38
N THR A 85 7.50 -21.26 3.45
CA THR A 85 8.41 -20.69 4.45
C THR A 85 8.33 -19.18 4.37
N ALA A 86 7.97 -18.52 5.47
CA ALA A 86 7.87 -17.07 5.51
C ALA A 86 9.20 -16.45 5.05
N ALA A 87 9.14 -15.56 4.07
CA ALA A 87 10.32 -14.83 3.62
C ALA A 87 10.92 -14.09 4.81
N ALA A 88 12.25 -14.13 4.95
CA ALA A 88 12.91 -13.39 6.01
C ALA A 88 12.60 -11.89 5.84
N THR A 89 12.10 -11.27 6.91
CA THR A 89 11.80 -9.85 6.96
C THR A 89 12.66 -9.17 8.02
N TRP A 90 12.96 -7.90 7.78
CA TRP A 90 13.60 -7.02 8.75
C TRP A 90 12.87 -5.69 8.75
N SER A 91 12.73 -5.03 9.89
CA SER A 91 12.15 -3.70 9.95
C SER A 91 12.72 -2.87 11.07
N ALA A 92 12.89 -1.58 10.83
CA ALA A 92 13.36 -0.66 11.84
C ALA A 92 12.82 0.76 11.65
N VAL A 93 12.90 1.54 12.72
CA VAL A 93 12.55 2.97 12.76
C VAL A 93 13.76 3.75 13.27
N ALA A 94 14.06 4.85 12.60
CA ALA A 94 15.09 5.80 13.03
C ALA A 94 14.54 7.22 12.91
N GLY A 95 15.15 8.17 13.60
CA GLY A 95 14.82 9.58 13.49
C GLY A 95 15.27 10.38 14.69
N TRP A 96 14.87 11.64 14.71
CA TRP A 96 15.06 12.49 15.88
C TRP A 96 14.51 11.79 17.12
N ASP A 97 15.27 11.86 18.20
CA ASP A 97 14.88 11.34 19.52
C ASP A 97 14.55 9.82 19.55
N CYS A 98 14.99 9.07 18.55
CA CYS A 98 14.98 7.61 18.59
C CYS A 98 16.29 7.06 19.16
N ALA A 99 16.19 6.00 19.95
CA ALA A 99 17.34 5.23 20.40
C ALA A 99 18.20 4.73 19.22
N ALA A 100 19.49 5.02 19.28
CA ALA A 100 20.46 4.54 18.30
C ALA A 100 20.70 3.02 18.43
N ALA A 101 21.09 2.39 17.32
CA ALA A 101 21.54 0.99 17.29
C ALA A 101 22.57 0.80 16.17
N ASP A 102 23.23 -0.36 16.12
CA ASP A 102 24.27 -0.62 15.12
C ASP A 102 23.72 -0.72 13.68
N ASP A 103 22.45 -1.12 13.57
CA ASP A 103 21.75 -1.38 12.31
C ASP A 103 20.92 -0.21 11.79
N ARG A 104 20.83 0.90 12.54
CA ARG A 104 20.09 2.09 12.13
C ARG A 104 20.53 3.34 12.88
N GLY A 105 20.32 4.49 12.28
CA GLY A 105 20.51 5.74 12.97
C GLY A 105 20.03 6.94 12.21
N PHE A 106 20.25 8.09 12.83
CA PHE A 106 19.84 9.38 12.34
C PHE A 106 20.99 10.36 12.54
N THR A 107 21.25 11.19 11.54
CA THR A 107 22.38 12.11 11.54
C THR A 107 21.95 13.45 10.94
N VAL A 108 22.35 14.53 11.60
CA VAL A 108 22.14 15.90 11.15
C VAL A 108 23.50 16.57 11.02
N THR A 109 23.77 17.15 9.86
CA THR A 109 24.95 17.98 9.62
C THR A 109 24.50 19.40 9.34
N GLY A 110 25.11 20.38 10.02
CA GLY A 110 24.78 21.79 9.83
C GLY A 110 23.50 22.26 10.52
N ARG A 111 23.09 21.62 11.64
CA ARG A 111 21.96 22.10 12.45
C ARG A 111 22.17 23.56 12.86
N GLN A 112 21.13 24.37 12.69
CA GLN A 112 21.17 25.81 12.97
C GLN A 112 20.37 26.15 14.22
N SER A 113 20.64 27.30 14.84
CA SER A 113 19.91 27.78 16.03
C SER A 113 18.44 28.13 15.76
N THR A 114 18.07 28.27 14.48
CA THR A 114 16.70 28.54 14.03
C THR A 114 15.82 27.29 13.97
N TRP A 115 16.40 26.10 14.19
CA TRP A 115 15.66 24.85 14.26
C TRP A 115 15.00 24.72 15.62
N ALA A 116 13.78 24.19 15.64
CA ALA A 116 13.02 24.02 16.87
C ALA A 116 12.69 22.55 17.09
N THR A 117 12.98 22.04 18.28
CA THR A 117 12.47 20.73 18.71
C THR A 117 11.01 20.88 19.11
N VAL A 118 10.13 20.08 18.50
CA VAL A 118 8.72 19.98 18.89
C VAL A 118 8.56 18.71 19.72
N GLY A 119 8.28 18.88 21.01
CA GLY A 119 8.29 17.81 22.01
C GLY A 119 7.09 16.84 21.99
N SER A 120 6.32 16.79 20.89
CA SER A 120 5.17 15.89 20.75
C SER A 120 4.69 15.81 19.31
N GLY A 121 3.83 14.83 19.03
CA GLY A 121 3.16 14.67 17.73
C GLY A 121 3.87 13.74 16.74
N ALA A 122 5.02 13.18 17.11
CA ALA A 122 5.75 12.18 16.33
C ALA A 122 5.58 10.76 16.89
N TRP A 123 6.44 9.83 16.45
CA TRP A 123 6.34 8.41 16.81
C TRP A 123 6.92 8.13 18.20
N THR A 124 6.17 7.38 19.02
CA THR A 124 6.51 7.09 20.43
C THR A 124 6.89 5.62 20.69
N ARG A 125 7.15 4.84 19.63
CA ARG A 125 7.53 3.43 19.75
C ARG A 125 8.92 3.19 19.16
N ASN A 126 9.42 1.96 19.28
CA ASN A 126 10.73 1.55 18.76
C ASN A 126 11.90 2.37 19.34
N GLY A 127 11.76 2.86 20.57
CA GLY A 127 12.76 3.66 21.26
C GLY A 127 12.73 5.15 20.93
N CYS A 128 11.67 5.65 20.28
CA CYS A 128 11.44 7.08 20.03
C CYS A 128 10.50 7.67 21.10
N HIS A 129 10.70 8.92 21.56
CA HIS A 129 9.85 9.53 22.59
C HIS A 129 8.75 10.46 22.06
N GLY A 130 8.65 10.64 20.74
CA GLY A 130 7.56 11.40 20.11
C GLY A 130 7.93 12.80 19.66
N ASP A 131 9.21 13.14 19.71
CA ASP A 131 9.73 14.44 19.29
C ASP A 131 10.05 14.46 17.79
N TYR A 132 10.10 15.67 17.22
CA TYR A 132 10.59 15.91 15.87
C TYR A 132 11.23 17.30 15.76
N GLU A 133 12.05 17.53 14.73
CA GLU A 133 12.61 18.86 14.47
C GLU A 133 11.79 19.61 13.42
N ALA A 134 11.43 20.85 13.73
CA ALA A 134 10.94 21.83 12.79
C ALA A 134 12.13 22.61 12.22
N VAL A 135 12.37 22.46 10.92
CA VAL A 135 13.49 23.06 10.22
C VAL A 135 12.98 24.18 9.32
N PRO A 136 13.46 25.43 9.46
CA PRO A 136 13.08 26.49 8.53
C PRO A 136 13.42 26.09 7.10
N PHE A 137 12.49 26.35 6.18
CA PHE A 137 12.74 26.17 4.76
C PHE A 137 13.58 27.36 4.27
N THR A 138 14.90 27.29 4.47
CA THR A 138 15.80 28.43 4.23
C THR A 138 16.02 28.74 2.76
N GLY A 139 15.70 27.80 1.87
CA GLY A 139 15.98 27.93 0.45
C GLY A 139 17.47 28.14 0.14
N THR A 140 17.79 28.24 -1.14
CA THR A 140 19.19 28.19 -1.63
C THR A 140 20.05 29.43 -1.33
N GLU A 141 19.60 30.35 -0.48
CA GLU A 141 20.21 31.69 -0.34
C GLU A 141 21.30 31.82 0.74
N SER A 142 21.69 30.77 1.46
CA SER A 142 22.88 30.87 2.31
C SER A 142 23.56 29.52 2.61
N GLY A 143 24.81 29.38 2.18
CA GLY A 143 25.75 28.35 2.65
C GLY A 143 25.46 26.90 2.21
N VAL A 144 26.25 25.97 2.76
CA VAL A 144 26.04 24.53 2.59
C VAL A 144 24.72 24.17 3.26
N ALA A 145 23.73 23.74 2.48
CA ALA A 145 22.43 23.34 3.00
C ALA A 145 22.59 22.23 4.04
N PRO A 146 21.88 22.30 5.18
CA PRO A 146 21.96 21.25 6.19
C PRO A 146 21.49 19.91 5.61
N SER A 147 22.19 18.85 5.98
CA SER A 147 21.83 17.48 5.61
C SER A 147 21.18 16.77 6.79
N VAL A 148 20.10 16.06 6.52
CA VAL A 148 19.38 15.23 7.48
C VAL A 148 19.23 13.85 6.87
N GLU A 149 19.79 12.85 7.54
CA GLU A 149 19.89 11.49 7.02
C GLU A 149 19.41 10.45 8.04
N TRP A 150 18.61 9.51 7.55
CA TRP A 150 18.23 8.29 8.26
C TRP A 150 18.90 7.11 7.55
N TRP A 151 19.79 6.41 8.25
CA TRP A 151 20.52 5.27 7.68
C TRP A 151 20.07 3.96 8.31
N PHE A 152 20.12 2.89 7.52
CA PHE A 152 19.66 1.56 7.89
C PHE A 152 20.58 0.50 7.27
N ARG A 153 21.00 -0.50 8.04
CA ARG A 153 21.90 -1.59 7.64
C ARG A 153 21.23 -2.94 7.91
N PRO A 154 20.21 -3.33 7.11
CA PRO A 154 19.66 -4.68 7.20
C PRO A 154 20.73 -5.74 6.92
N ALA A 155 20.48 -6.97 7.33
CA ALA A 155 21.35 -8.09 6.99
C ALA A 155 21.52 -8.22 5.46
N ALA A 156 22.71 -8.60 5.00
CA ALA A 156 23.08 -8.64 3.58
C ALA A 156 22.18 -9.53 2.70
N ALA A 157 21.40 -10.44 3.30
CA ALA A 157 20.43 -11.25 2.57
C ALA A 157 19.18 -10.48 2.12
N MET A 158 18.93 -9.28 2.66
CA MET A 158 17.81 -8.42 2.28
C MET A 158 18.16 -7.64 1.02
N VAL A 159 17.27 -7.62 0.03
CA VAL A 159 17.54 -7.04 -1.29
C VAL A 159 16.51 -6.00 -1.71
N ARG A 160 15.34 -5.94 -1.06
CA ARG A 160 14.33 -4.89 -1.29
C ARG A 160 13.86 -4.29 0.01
N CYS A 161 13.82 -2.97 0.08
CA CYS A 161 13.40 -2.23 1.27
C CYS A 161 12.33 -1.21 0.92
N ARG A 162 11.18 -1.30 1.61
CA ARG A 162 10.11 -0.31 1.60
C ARG A 162 10.44 0.80 2.58
N VAL A 163 10.40 2.04 2.11
CA VAL A 163 10.60 3.26 2.91
C VAL A 163 9.24 3.90 3.20
N GLN A 164 9.05 4.32 4.45
CA GLN A 164 7.94 5.15 4.87
C GLN A 164 8.45 6.30 5.75
N VAL A 165 7.88 7.49 5.55
CA VAL A 165 8.19 8.69 6.33
C VAL A 165 7.00 9.02 7.21
N LEU A 166 7.22 9.30 8.49
CA LEU A 166 6.17 9.80 9.36
C LEU A 166 5.94 11.29 9.06
N VAL A 167 4.71 11.68 8.81
CA VAL A 167 4.29 13.09 8.89
C VAL A 167 3.75 13.32 10.30
N PRO A 168 4.42 14.12 11.15
CA PRO A 168 3.99 14.33 12.53
C PRO A 168 2.80 15.30 12.59
N ALA A 169 2.17 15.39 13.77
CA ALA A 169 1.13 16.38 14.01
C ALA A 169 1.70 17.82 13.83
N PRO A 170 0.96 18.73 13.15
CA PRO A 170 1.40 20.09 12.92
C PRO A 170 1.51 20.87 14.23
N HIS A 171 2.48 21.78 14.29
CA HIS A 171 2.61 22.76 15.36
C HIS A 171 2.65 24.17 14.74
N PRO A 172 1.49 24.72 14.31
CA PRO A 172 1.42 25.92 13.47
C PRO A 172 1.97 27.19 14.14
N GLU A 173 2.06 27.18 15.47
CA GLU A 173 2.70 28.25 16.24
C GLU A 173 4.22 28.30 15.98
N VAL A 174 4.85 27.13 15.74
CA VAL A 174 6.29 27.00 15.48
C VAL A 174 6.59 27.25 14.00
N TYR A 175 5.86 26.60 13.08
CA TYR A 175 6.10 26.70 11.64
C TYR A 175 4.87 26.32 10.82
N GLN A 176 4.85 26.74 9.55
CA GLN A 176 3.88 26.30 8.55
C GLN A 176 4.46 25.11 7.78
N GLN A 177 3.88 23.92 7.97
CA GLN A 177 4.27 22.72 7.23
C GLN A 177 4.15 22.93 5.72
N VAL A 178 5.19 22.59 4.98
CA VAL A 178 5.15 22.64 3.51
C VAL A 178 4.44 21.42 2.93
N ARG A 179 3.87 21.59 1.74
CA ARG A 179 3.12 20.52 1.04
C ARG A 179 3.96 19.63 0.13
N ALA A 180 5.23 19.96 -0.09
CA ALA A 180 6.08 19.20 -0.98
C ALA A 180 7.50 19.18 -0.43
N VAL A 181 7.88 18.04 0.12
CA VAL A 181 9.20 17.79 0.70
C VAL A 181 9.90 16.70 -0.06
N THR A 182 11.06 16.99 -0.64
CA THR A 182 11.83 16.02 -1.41
C THR A 182 12.78 15.23 -0.54
N TYR A 183 12.74 13.91 -0.71
CA TYR A 183 13.66 12.96 -0.10
C TYR A 183 14.45 12.26 -1.21
N SER A 184 15.72 12.00 -0.94
CA SER A 184 16.60 11.17 -1.77
C SER A 184 16.83 9.85 -1.07
N VAL A 185 16.96 8.77 -1.83
CA VAL A 185 17.33 7.44 -1.35
C VAL A 185 18.71 7.11 -1.87
N LEU A 186 19.63 6.74 -1.00
CA LEU A 186 21.04 6.47 -1.31
C LEU A 186 21.41 5.01 -0.99
N ASP A 187 22.40 4.48 -1.71
CA ASP A 187 23.05 3.18 -1.43
C ASP A 187 23.98 3.27 -0.20
N GLY A 188 23.35 3.36 0.98
CA GLY A 188 24.03 3.58 2.25
C GLY A 188 24.48 5.03 2.50
N PRO A 189 25.09 5.31 3.66
CA PRO A 189 25.50 6.66 4.05
C PRO A 189 26.53 7.25 3.09
N GLY A 190 26.28 8.47 2.59
CA GLY A 190 27.14 9.12 1.59
C GLY A 190 27.23 8.39 0.23
N GLY A 191 26.35 7.40 0.00
CA GLY A 191 26.32 6.62 -1.24
C GLY A 191 25.70 7.36 -2.42
N THR A 192 25.71 6.70 -3.58
CA THR A 192 25.05 7.21 -4.79
C THR A 192 23.54 7.25 -4.61
N GLU A 193 22.89 8.27 -5.17
CA GLU A 193 21.44 8.37 -5.21
C GLU A 193 20.82 7.28 -6.09
N LEU A 194 19.92 6.50 -5.51
CA LEU A 194 19.12 5.47 -6.15
C LEU A 194 17.81 6.04 -6.71
N ALA A 195 17.19 6.97 -5.98
CA ALA A 195 15.89 7.55 -6.33
C ALA A 195 15.60 8.83 -5.53
N ARG A 196 14.55 9.54 -5.95
CA ARG A 196 13.90 10.63 -5.19
C ARG A 196 12.40 10.42 -5.10
N PHE A 197 11.79 10.92 -4.02
CA PHE A 197 10.34 10.97 -3.84
C PHE A 197 9.94 12.23 -3.09
N THR A 198 8.66 12.60 -3.16
CA THR A 198 8.11 13.79 -2.49
C THR A 198 6.99 13.38 -1.53
N ILE A 199 6.98 13.96 -0.34
CA ILE A 199 5.93 13.80 0.66
C ILE A 199 5.20 15.13 0.87
N ASP A 200 3.88 15.08 0.91
CA ASP A 200 3.05 16.20 1.37
C ASP A 200 2.92 16.15 2.90
N GLN A 201 3.54 17.10 3.58
CA GLN A 201 3.49 17.20 5.04
C GLN A 201 2.28 18.01 5.54
N GLY A 202 1.50 18.64 4.65
CA GLY A 202 0.34 19.46 5.01
C GLY A 202 -1.00 18.72 5.02
N VAL A 203 -1.05 17.43 4.68
CA VAL A 203 -2.32 16.69 4.46
C VAL A 203 -2.60 15.55 5.43
N SER A 204 -1.69 15.22 6.34
CA SER A 204 -1.88 14.07 7.24
C SER A 204 -1.16 14.24 8.56
N THR A 205 -1.86 14.02 9.67
CA THR A 205 -1.28 14.04 11.01
C THR A 205 -0.90 12.62 11.43
N THR A 206 0.28 12.49 12.05
CA THR A 206 0.80 11.24 12.66
C THR A 206 0.67 10.00 11.77
N THR A 207 0.93 10.14 10.48
CA THR A 207 0.71 9.08 9.48
C THR A 207 1.99 8.66 8.78
N TRP A 208 2.15 7.36 8.56
CA TRP A 208 3.25 6.79 7.77
C TRP A 208 2.95 6.88 6.28
N VAL A 209 3.58 7.82 5.59
CA VAL A 209 3.41 8.02 4.15
C VAL A 209 4.44 7.17 3.39
N PRO A 210 4.04 6.38 2.38
CA PRO A 210 4.97 5.57 1.60
C PRO A 210 5.89 6.44 0.74
N GLY A 211 7.20 6.20 0.83
CA GLY A 211 8.20 6.79 -0.07
C GLY A 211 8.44 5.94 -1.31
N GLY A 212 8.40 4.61 -1.16
CA GLY A 212 8.60 3.65 -2.25
C GLY A 212 9.24 2.35 -1.77
N THR A 213 9.61 1.50 -2.71
CA THR A 213 10.38 0.26 -2.46
C THR A 213 11.61 0.25 -3.36
N TYR A 214 12.78 0.09 -2.77
CA TYR A 214 14.07 0.28 -3.43
C TYR A 214 14.95 -0.96 -3.30
N PRO A 215 15.84 -1.23 -4.27
CA PRO A 215 16.88 -2.23 -4.09
C PRO A 215 17.83 -1.81 -2.98
N VAL A 216 18.38 -2.78 -2.25
CA VAL A 216 19.39 -2.57 -1.21
C VAL A 216 20.58 -3.48 -1.45
N GLY A 217 21.79 -2.90 -1.32
CA GLY A 217 23.05 -3.63 -1.35
C GLY A 217 23.65 -3.80 0.04
N GLY A 218 24.88 -4.35 0.11
CA GLY A 218 25.57 -4.62 1.38
C GLY A 218 25.89 -3.37 2.21
N LYS A 219 25.77 -2.16 1.65
CA LYS A 219 25.95 -0.88 2.36
C LYS A 219 24.69 -0.40 3.08
N GLY A 220 23.54 -1.05 2.84
CA GLY A 220 22.25 -0.67 3.40
C GLY A 220 21.53 0.40 2.57
N ILE A 221 20.67 1.17 3.24
CA ILE A 221 19.87 2.24 2.62
C ILE A 221 19.94 3.50 3.49
N THR A 222 20.06 4.65 2.84
CA THR A 222 19.95 5.94 3.52
C THR A 222 18.87 6.78 2.87
N VAL A 223 18.01 7.36 3.68
CA VAL A 223 17.03 8.35 3.26
C VAL A 223 17.59 9.71 3.65
N ARG A 224 17.67 10.64 2.71
CA ARG A 224 18.16 12.00 2.94
C ARG A 224 17.07 13.00 2.63
N LEU A 225 16.79 13.90 3.56
CA LEU A 225 15.89 15.01 3.31
C LEU A 225 16.63 16.14 2.59
N SER A 226 16.04 16.67 1.53
CA SER A 226 16.51 17.88 0.87
C SER A 226 15.87 19.10 1.51
N SER A 227 16.69 19.98 2.10
CA SER A 227 16.28 21.27 2.66
C SER A 227 16.29 22.43 1.65
N GLY A 228 16.76 22.16 0.43
CA GLY A 228 16.86 23.15 -0.66
C GLY A 228 15.56 23.34 -1.44
N GLY A 229 15.33 24.57 -1.92
CA GLY A 229 14.19 24.95 -2.77
C GLY A 229 13.85 26.43 -2.64
N LYS A 230 12.72 26.88 -3.21
CA LYS A 230 12.17 28.22 -2.93
C LYS A 230 11.14 28.12 -1.82
N SER A 231 11.35 28.85 -0.73
CA SER A 231 10.40 28.86 0.38
C SER A 231 9.05 29.44 -0.05
N PRO A 232 7.90 28.80 0.27
CA PRO A 232 6.58 29.35 -0.02
C PRO A 232 6.19 30.51 0.92
N SER A 233 6.82 30.62 2.10
CA SER A 233 6.59 31.73 3.05
C SER A 233 7.75 31.85 4.04
N ALA A 234 7.88 33.01 4.70
CA ALA A 234 8.90 33.20 5.74
C ALA A 234 8.73 32.26 6.97
N ARG A 235 7.55 31.66 7.15
CA ARG A 235 7.25 30.72 8.23
C ARG A 235 7.24 29.26 7.77
N ALA A 236 7.54 29.00 6.51
CA ALA A 236 7.53 27.66 5.96
C ALA A 236 8.62 26.81 6.63
N GLY A 237 8.25 25.60 7.05
CA GLY A 237 9.17 24.67 7.68
C GLY A 237 8.95 23.23 7.24
N LEU A 238 10.03 22.47 7.31
CA LEU A 238 10.08 21.03 7.12
C LEU A 238 9.93 20.36 8.47
N ALA A 239 9.06 19.36 8.54
CA ALA A 239 9.01 18.45 9.68
C ALA A 239 10.02 17.32 9.47
N VAL A 240 11.03 17.23 10.33
CA VAL A 240 12.03 16.17 10.37
C VAL A 240 11.62 15.17 11.44
N ALA A 241 10.86 14.15 11.04
CA ALA A 241 10.34 13.12 11.93
C ALA A 241 10.98 11.75 11.66
N GLN A 242 10.34 10.68 12.12
CA GLN A 242 10.88 9.34 11.99
C GLN A 242 10.69 8.75 10.59
N VAL A 243 11.64 7.92 10.18
CA VAL A 243 11.60 7.09 8.97
C VAL A 243 11.57 5.63 9.39
N LYS A 244 10.73 4.85 8.71
CA LYS A 244 10.60 3.42 8.89
C LYS A 244 11.01 2.71 7.61
N VAL A 245 11.81 1.66 7.77
CA VAL A 245 12.20 0.77 6.68
C VAL A 245 11.76 -0.64 7.00
N GLY A 246 11.16 -1.33 6.02
CA GLY A 246 10.89 -2.76 6.07
C GLY A 246 11.50 -3.45 4.86
N CYS A 247 12.34 -4.45 5.07
CA CYS A 247 13.07 -5.15 4.02
C CYS A 247 12.70 -6.62 3.92
N THR A 248 12.81 -7.15 2.71
CA THR A 248 12.65 -8.57 2.38
C THR A 248 13.83 -9.05 1.55
N ARG A 249 14.01 -10.37 1.52
CA ARG A 249 14.79 -11.03 0.47
C ARG A 249 14.09 -10.94 -0.90
#